data_AF-A0A7Y5KW81-F1
#
_entry.id   AF-A0A7Y5KW81-F1
#
_cell.length_a   1.000
_cell.length_b   1.000
_cell.length_c   1.000
_cell.angle_alpha   90.00
_cell.angle_beta   90.00
_cell.angle_gamma   90.00
#
_symmetry.space_group_name_H-M   'P 1'
#
loop_
_entity.id
_entity.type
_entity.pdbx_description
1 polymer ?
#
loop_
_entity_poly.entity_id
_entity_poly.type
_entity_poly.pdbx_seq_one_letter_code
_entity_poly.pdbx_strand_id
1 'polypeptide(L)'
;MKRVSLCALVALAAAACVADDDDAGTYVDPPEGTPLEFKETETLELAPREVATVRLRTDANETVALLLLGDALDASLDSTSVRANDSGDASVELTAPTQPTTFVLRAQIDGEASAELHVAVSEQGFTTMKIVPTYQGKRSLDSWSADVLVGGDCESILAGYPADPVGALHVESEQKKDLELESVPVGPQLAVAVRSGSLAAGCVPFAATKPDGKEEVAVTMLDRPMLLTAAELNLRLEFLPDPMSYAVLVQAAGTALADAAFPTETPFASLLLETMSADLPNDAAYSLMSLRETTTLDEQLAVLLGNVDPHAACLAMAESGTAAALADVDSRALKIEGRLLGSGDAPLAPNFQLTSFAGLDASTLGSPMNVAFSWSATADDVLVVSGLLPLSPARLVGAYMNGALSVQLGTETTVTGYIASLVDCPAVAGKIIEQGGVATCDETCLVAACTTAIQNRWEQGLMAGDSLDGSAGSLQIGASAAAVVDNELLPTELDGSWIGTLKSPKHECSVSGDATGEAIPPG
;
A
#
# COMPACT_ATOMS: atom_id res chain seq x y z
N MET A 1 -15.59 33.99 -16.14
CA MET A 1 -16.09 34.21 -14.77
C MET A 1 -14.92 33.99 -13.81
N LYS A 2 -14.43 35.05 -13.17
CA LYS A 2 -13.30 35.02 -12.24
C LYS A 2 -13.79 34.55 -10.86
N ARG A 3 -13.30 33.42 -10.37
CA ARG A 3 -13.50 33.00 -8.98
C ARG A 3 -12.33 33.50 -8.15
N VAL A 4 -12.66 34.40 -7.23
CA VAL A 4 -11.83 34.85 -6.12
C VAL A 4 -11.97 33.79 -5.03
N SER A 5 -10.87 33.17 -4.62
CA SER A 5 -10.85 32.23 -3.49
C SER A 5 -10.34 32.97 -2.25
N LEU A 6 -11.19 32.98 -1.22
CA LEU A 6 -11.04 33.67 0.05
C LEU A 6 -10.29 32.72 1.01
N CYS A 7 -9.08 33.08 1.43
CA CYS A 7 -8.38 32.39 2.52
C CYS A 7 -9.02 32.77 3.86
N ALA A 8 -9.58 31.79 4.57
CA ALA A 8 -9.99 31.92 5.96
C ALA A 8 -8.89 31.31 6.85
N LEU A 9 -8.15 32.16 7.55
CA LEU A 9 -7.22 31.78 8.61
C LEU A 9 -8.04 31.60 9.89
N VAL A 10 -8.12 30.37 10.40
CA VAL A 10 -8.68 30.08 11.73
C VAL A 10 -7.52 29.94 12.70
N ALA A 11 -7.31 30.96 13.53
CA ALA A 11 -6.41 30.92 14.66
C ALA A 11 -7.14 30.34 15.88
N LEU A 12 -6.76 29.13 16.32
CA LEU A 12 -7.13 28.62 17.64
C LEU A 12 -6.19 29.23 18.69
N ALA A 13 -6.75 30.07 19.54
CA ALA A 13 -6.12 30.55 20.76
C ALA A 13 -6.36 29.51 21.87
N ALA A 14 -5.31 28.81 22.28
CA ALA A 14 -5.30 28.05 23.53
C ALA A 14 -4.80 28.96 24.66
N ALA A 15 -5.65 29.16 25.67
CA ALA A 15 -5.33 29.89 26.88
C ALA A 15 -4.47 29.00 27.81
N ALA A 16 -3.19 29.38 27.96
CA ALA A 16 -2.34 28.87 29.03
C ALA A 16 -2.35 29.87 30.20
N CYS A 17 -2.63 29.37 31.41
CA CYS A 17 -2.49 30.13 32.64
C CYS A 17 -1.00 30.39 32.90
N VAL A 18 -0.61 31.66 32.87
CA VAL A 18 0.72 32.13 33.30
C VAL A 18 0.65 32.36 34.81
N ALA A 19 1.45 31.60 35.55
CA ALA A 19 1.88 31.98 36.89
C ALA A 19 3.19 32.76 36.73
N ASP A 20 3.18 34.01 37.19
CA ASP A 20 4.36 34.86 37.33
C ASP A 20 5.26 34.28 38.43
N ASP A 21 6.39 33.69 38.04
CA ASP A 21 7.58 33.58 38.89
C ASP A 21 8.71 34.36 38.20
N ASP A 22 8.89 35.60 38.66
CA ASP A 22 10.04 36.44 38.37
C ASP A 22 11.30 35.81 38.99
N ASP A 23 11.99 34.96 38.23
CA ASP A 23 13.41 34.69 38.44
C ASP A 23 14.12 34.57 37.09
N ALA A 24 14.59 35.70 36.58
CA ALA A 24 15.38 35.80 35.36
C ALA A 24 16.80 35.25 35.61
N GLY A 25 16.90 33.94 35.76
CA GLY A 25 18.15 33.22 35.58
C GLY A 25 18.49 33.20 34.09
N THR A 26 19.57 33.88 33.70
CA THR A 26 20.19 33.69 32.38
C THR A 26 20.54 32.21 32.22
N TYR A 27 19.75 31.46 31.45
CA TYR A 27 20.13 30.14 30.96
C TYR A 27 21.29 30.34 29.98
N VAL A 28 22.50 30.20 30.50
CA VAL A 28 23.70 30.08 29.69
C VAL A 28 23.71 28.63 29.24
N ASP A 29 23.56 28.38 27.93
CA ASP A 29 23.82 27.04 27.40
C ASP A 29 25.17 26.57 27.94
N PRO A 30 25.26 25.37 28.55
CA PRO A 30 26.55 24.86 28.97
C PRO A 30 27.49 24.88 27.76
N PRO A 31 28.76 25.27 27.94
CA PRO A 31 29.71 25.31 26.83
C PRO A 31 29.70 23.94 26.14
N GLU A 32 29.48 23.93 24.82
CA GLU A 32 29.60 22.71 24.02
C GLU A 32 30.96 22.07 24.33
N GLY A 33 30.93 20.83 24.82
CA GLY A 33 32.14 20.07 25.14
C GLY A 33 33.02 19.91 23.91
N THR A 34 34.31 19.66 24.13
CA THR A 34 35.27 19.42 23.04
C THR A 34 34.87 18.12 22.33
N PRO A 35 34.62 18.12 21.01
CA PRO A 35 34.27 16.91 20.29
C PRO A 35 35.41 15.89 20.39
N LEU A 36 35.05 14.61 20.52
CA LEU A 36 36.01 13.50 20.43
C LEU A 36 36.48 13.39 18.97
N GLU A 37 37.79 13.52 18.74
CA GLU A 37 38.38 13.45 17.39
C GLU A 37 39.77 12.80 17.42
N PHE A 38 40.13 12.10 16.34
CA PHE A 38 41.51 11.71 16.08
C PHE A 38 42.28 12.90 15.51
N LYS A 39 43.57 13.05 15.85
CA LYS A 39 44.41 14.10 15.26
C LYS A 39 44.83 13.76 13.84
N GLU A 40 44.87 12.47 13.54
CA GLU A 40 45.05 11.92 12.21
C GLU A 40 43.71 12.03 11.46
N THR A 41 43.68 12.81 10.37
CA THR A 41 42.46 13.06 9.57
C THR A 41 42.38 12.21 8.31
N GLU A 42 43.49 11.58 7.93
CA GLU A 42 43.62 10.69 6.77
C GLU A 42 43.74 9.24 7.24
N THR A 43 43.60 8.29 6.31
CA THR A 43 43.82 6.86 6.59
C THR A 43 45.23 6.63 7.14
N LEU A 44 45.33 5.94 8.28
CA LEU A 44 46.60 5.57 8.86
C LEU A 44 47.23 4.40 8.09
N GLU A 45 48.25 4.72 7.29
CA GLU A 45 49.04 3.75 6.53
C GLU A 45 50.14 3.12 7.38
N LEU A 46 50.16 1.78 7.48
CA LEU A 46 51.13 1.04 8.28
C LEU A 46 51.76 -0.13 7.51
N ALA A 47 53.03 -0.40 7.75
CA ALA A 47 53.65 -1.67 7.38
C ALA A 47 53.24 -2.79 8.36
N PRO A 48 53.30 -4.08 7.97
CA PRO A 48 53.00 -5.16 8.90
C PRO A 48 53.90 -5.12 10.15
N ARG A 49 53.29 -5.30 11.33
CA ARG A 49 53.92 -5.16 12.66
C ARG A 49 54.48 -3.78 13.01
N GLU A 50 54.20 -2.75 12.22
CA GLU A 50 54.55 -1.38 12.60
C GLU A 50 53.78 -0.96 13.85
N VAL A 51 54.43 -0.20 14.72
CA VAL A 51 53.81 0.39 15.91
C VAL A 51 53.66 1.88 15.69
N ALA A 52 52.43 2.37 15.74
CA ALA A 52 52.10 3.78 15.57
C ALA A 52 51.45 4.35 16.83
N THR A 53 51.85 5.56 17.22
CA THR A 53 51.17 6.30 18.29
C THR A 53 49.99 7.07 17.69
N VAL A 54 48.77 6.62 17.96
CA VAL A 54 47.54 7.30 17.56
C VAL A 54 47.19 8.34 18.61
N ARG A 55 46.79 9.54 18.19
CA ARG A 55 46.48 10.64 19.10
C ARG A 55 45.03 11.06 18.97
N LEU A 56 44.40 11.32 20.10
CA LEU A 56 43.01 11.75 20.17
C LEU A 56 42.86 12.99 21.06
N ARG A 57 41.83 13.77 20.76
CA ARG A 57 41.45 14.98 21.50
C ARG A 57 40.00 14.83 21.96
N THR A 58 39.74 15.23 23.20
CA THR A 58 38.41 15.27 23.83
C THR A 58 38.45 16.24 25.01
N ASP A 59 37.45 16.20 25.90
CA ASP A 59 37.44 16.97 27.13
C ASP A 59 38.48 16.47 28.15
N ALA A 60 38.95 17.39 28.98
CA ALA A 60 39.99 17.08 29.95
C ALA A 60 39.53 16.01 30.94
N ASN A 61 40.42 15.06 31.25
CA ASN A 61 40.20 13.97 32.20
C ASN A 61 39.13 12.93 31.82
N GLU A 62 38.57 13.00 30.61
CA GLU A 62 37.64 12.00 30.08
C GLU A 62 38.30 10.64 29.83
N THR A 63 37.52 9.56 29.94
CA THR A 63 38.00 8.20 29.67
C THR A 63 37.44 7.71 28.34
N VAL A 64 38.34 7.43 27.39
CA VAL A 64 37.99 6.99 26.04
C VAL A 64 38.20 5.49 25.94
N ALA A 65 37.18 4.76 25.48
CA ALA A 65 37.27 3.36 25.10
C ALA A 65 37.69 3.26 23.63
N LEU A 66 38.55 2.29 23.31
CA LEU A 66 39.08 2.06 21.97
C LEU A 66 38.74 0.65 21.50
N LEU A 67 38.20 0.54 20.29
CA LEU A 67 37.78 -0.72 19.68
C LEU A 67 38.36 -0.84 18.27
N LEU A 68 38.76 -2.06 17.90
CA LEU A 68 39.12 -2.41 16.52
C LEU A 68 37.89 -3.03 15.86
N LEU A 69 37.48 -2.47 14.72
CA LEU A 69 36.29 -2.88 13.97
C LEU A 69 36.68 -3.42 12.59
N GLY A 70 36.05 -4.51 12.17
CA GLY A 70 36.37 -5.21 10.92
C GLY A 70 37.34 -6.36 11.15
N ASP A 71 38.03 -6.79 10.09
CA ASP A 71 39.03 -7.87 10.18
C ASP A 71 40.43 -7.30 10.51
N ALA A 72 40.60 -6.93 11.78
CA ALA A 72 41.87 -6.44 12.29
C ALA A 72 42.93 -7.54 12.45
N LEU A 73 42.59 -8.82 12.15
CA LEU A 73 43.49 -9.97 12.27
C LEU A 73 44.18 -10.05 13.65
N ASP A 74 45.51 -9.98 13.69
CA ASP A 74 46.34 -10.00 14.88
C ASP A 74 46.84 -8.59 15.31
N ALA A 75 46.17 -7.53 14.85
CA ALA A 75 46.41 -6.17 15.33
C ALA A 75 46.08 -6.04 16.83
N SER A 76 46.76 -5.12 17.51
CA SER A 76 46.55 -4.93 18.95
C SER A 76 46.79 -3.49 19.39
N LEU A 77 46.13 -3.11 20.47
CA LEU A 77 46.34 -1.86 21.18
C LEU A 77 47.13 -2.14 22.47
N ASP A 78 48.06 -1.25 22.83
CA ASP A 78 48.73 -1.31 24.14
C ASP A 78 47.75 -1.09 25.31
N SER A 79 46.66 -0.36 25.06
CA SER A 79 45.51 -0.21 25.95
C SER A 79 44.19 -0.09 25.19
N THR A 80 43.12 -0.72 25.69
CA THR A 80 41.76 -0.58 25.16
C THR A 80 40.99 0.60 25.76
N SER A 81 41.61 1.32 26.70
CA SER A 81 41.06 2.55 27.27
C SER A 81 42.17 3.50 27.70
N VAL A 82 41.97 4.79 27.45
CA VAL A 82 42.93 5.84 27.80
C VAL A 82 42.21 7.02 28.41
N ARG A 83 42.80 7.61 29.45
CA ARG A 83 42.29 8.82 30.07
C ARG A 83 42.98 10.04 29.45
N ALA A 84 42.20 10.99 28.94
CA ALA A 84 42.70 12.25 28.45
C ALA A 84 43.36 13.05 29.58
N ASN A 85 44.40 13.81 29.26
CA ASN A 85 45.10 14.65 30.22
C ASN A 85 44.33 15.97 30.50
N ASP A 86 44.91 16.86 31.30
CA ASP A 86 44.31 18.16 31.63
C ASP A 86 44.11 19.09 30.42
N SER A 87 44.77 18.81 29.29
CA SER A 87 44.60 19.52 28.01
C SER A 87 43.59 18.84 27.07
N GLY A 88 43.01 17.70 27.47
CA GLY A 88 42.11 16.92 26.63
C GLY A 88 42.81 16.00 25.63
N ASP A 89 44.13 15.83 25.71
CA ASP A 89 44.88 14.94 24.81
C ASP A 89 45.04 13.54 25.40
N ALA A 90 44.89 12.52 24.56
CA ALA A 90 45.26 11.15 24.88
C ALA A 90 45.99 10.47 23.70
N SER A 91 46.70 9.39 23.99
CA SER A 91 47.42 8.61 22.98
C SER A 91 47.45 7.13 23.32
N VAL A 92 47.42 6.29 22.29
CA VAL A 92 47.49 4.83 22.37
C VAL A 92 48.51 4.34 21.34
N GLU A 93 49.21 3.24 21.62
CA GLU A 93 50.04 2.55 20.62
C GLU A 93 49.20 1.48 19.92
N LEU A 94 49.07 1.62 18.60
CA LEU A 94 48.48 0.63 17.72
C LEU A 94 49.59 -0.18 17.06
N THR A 95 49.56 -1.50 17.24
CA THR A 95 50.42 -2.44 16.51
C THR A 95 49.65 -3.02 15.33
N ALA A 96 50.17 -2.80 14.12
CA ALA A 96 49.62 -3.33 12.88
C ALA A 96 49.70 -4.88 12.84
N PRO A 97 48.76 -5.55 12.15
CA PRO A 97 48.74 -6.99 11.98
C PRO A 97 49.93 -7.49 11.13
N THR A 98 50.09 -8.82 11.08
CA THR A 98 51.13 -9.49 10.29
C THR A 98 50.83 -9.60 8.80
N GLN A 99 49.58 -9.41 8.40
CA GLN A 99 49.15 -9.52 7.00
C GLN A 99 48.45 -8.23 6.56
N PRO A 100 48.47 -7.91 5.26
CA PRO A 100 47.73 -6.76 4.72
C PRO A 100 46.23 -6.87 5.01
N THR A 101 45.64 -5.79 5.52
CA THR A 101 44.20 -5.68 5.82
C THR A 101 43.78 -4.22 5.95
N THR A 102 42.48 -3.96 6.07
CA THR A 102 41.91 -2.68 6.49
C THR A 102 40.99 -2.90 7.68
N PHE A 103 40.99 -1.96 8.61
CA PHE A 103 40.08 -1.96 9.75
C PHE A 103 39.87 -0.52 10.24
N VAL A 104 38.91 -0.35 11.15
CA VAL A 104 38.63 0.95 11.77
C VAL A 104 39.00 0.91 13.25
N LEU A 105 39.77 1.89 13.70
CA LEU A 105 39.96 2.18 15.12
C LEU A 105 38.86 3.15 15.56
N ARG A 106 37.92 2.69 16.38
CA ARG A 106 36.86 3.52 16.96
C ARG A 106 37.23 3.95 18.37
N ALA A 107 37.18 5.24 18.62
CA ALA A 107 37.19 5.84 19.95
C ALA A 107 35.75 6.13 20.40
N GLN A 108 35.42 5.87 21.67
CA GLN A 108 34.08 6.12 22.22
C GLN A 108 34.11 6.58 23.67
N ILE A 109 33.20 7.49 24.05
CA ILE A 109 32.99 7.95 25.43
C ILE A 109 31.55 7.63 25.83
N ASP A 110 31.38 6.87 26.92
CA ASP A 110 30.10 6.52 27.56
C ASP A 110 28.99 6.01 26.63
N GLY A 111 29.34 5.53 25.43
CA GLY A 111 28.36 5.04 24.46
C GLY A 111 27.84 6.11 23.48
N GLU A 112 28.03 7.39 23.78
CA GLU A 112 27.32 8.51 23.12
C GLU A 112 28.18 9.22 22.06
N ALA A 113 29.42 9.59 22.39
CA ALA A 113 30.33 10.24 21.45
C ALA A 113 31.29 9.21 20.84
N SER A 114 31.45 9.21 19.52
CA SER A 114 32.39 8.32 18.82
C SER A 114 33.16 9.02 17.71
N ALA A 115 34.42 8.64 17.53
CA ALA A 115 35.25 9.01 16.40
C ALA A 115 35.85 7.75 15.76
N GLU A 116 36.15 7.81 14.47
CA GLU A 116 36.69 6.69 13.69
C GLU A 116 37.94 7.10 12.93
N LEU A 117 38.94 6.22 12.95
CA LEU A 117 40.17 6.34 12.17
C LEU A 117 40.32 5.07 11.32
N HIS A 118 40.32 5.23 10.00
CA HIS A 118 40.60 4.13 9.08
C HIS A 118 42.08 3.77 9.12
N VAL A 119 42.39 2.48 9.14
CA VAL A 119 43.75 1.96 9.11
C VAL A 119 43.91 1.02 7.93
N ALA A 120 44.97 1.21 7.15
CA ALA A 120 45.33 0.36 6.03
C ALA A 120 46.74 -0.20 6.23
N VAL A 121 46.90 -1.50 6.03
CA VAL A 121 48.16 -2.20 6.28
C VAL A 121 48.63 -2.86 5.00
N SER A 122 49.88 -2.57 4.60
CA SER A 122 50.46 -3.13 3.38
C SER A 122 51.98 -3.24 3.46
N GLU A 123 52.53 -4.38 3.04
CA GLU A 123 53.99 -4.54 2.86
C GLU A 123 54.48 -4.03 1.50
N GLN A 124 53.57 -3.83 0.54
CA GLN A 124 53.91 -3.47 -0.86
C GLN A 124 53.68 -1.99 -1.15
N GLY A 125 53.21 -1.22 -0.15
CA GLY A 125 52.85 0.19 -0.27
C GLY A 125 51.36 0.40 -0.53
N PHE A 126 51.02 1.66 -0.82
CA PHE A 126 49.64 2.13 -0.97
C PHE A 126 49.45 2.82 -2.32
N THR A 127 48.21 2.91 -2.78
CA THR A 127 47.85 3.55 -4.06
C THR A 127 46.62 4.42 -3.90
N THR A 128 46.44 5.39 -4.79
CA THR A 128 45.16 6.09 -4.94
C THR A 128 44.31 5.36 -5.96
N MET A 129 43.12 4.94 -5.55
CA MET A 129 42.15 4.29 -6.41
C MET A 129 41.13 5.30 -6.91
N LYS A 130 41.01 5.44 -8.22
CA LYS A 130 39.92 6.16 -8.88
C LYS A 130 38.82 5.17 -9.25
N ILE A 131 37.68 5.27 -8.59
CA ILE A 131 36.53 4.39 -8.76
C ILE A 131 35.54 5.06 -9.70
N VAL A 132 35.24 4.39 -10.82
CA VAL A 132 34.38 4.91 -11.90
C VAL A 132 33.09 4.09 -11.97
N PRO A 133 31.99 4.55 -11.35
CA PRO A 133 30.70 3.87 -11.47
C PRO A 133 30.19 3.94 -12.91
N THR A 134 29.77 2.79 -13.45
CA THR A 134 29.09 2.68 -14.74
C THR A 134 27.66 2.21 -14.49
N TYR A 135 26.71 3.14 -14.53
CA TYR A 135 25.30 2.86 -14.28
C TYR A 135 24.50 2.81 -15.59
N GLN A 136 23.77 1.71 -15.77
CA GLN A 136 22.93 1.46 -16.96
C GLN A 136 21.44 1.43 -16.64
N GLY A 137 21.07 1.66 -15.36
CA GLY A 137 19.69 1.70 -14.92
C GLY A 137 18.99 3.01 -15.28
N LYS A 138 17.73 3.13 -14.86
CA LYS A 138 16.85 4.25 -15.25
C LYS A 138 16.58 5.24 -14.12
N ARG A 139 16.97 4.93 -12.89
CA ARG A 139 16.69 5.76 -11.71
C ARG A 139 17.57 7.00 -11.71
N SER A 140 17.04 8.07 -11.12
CA SER A 140 17.86 9.24 -10.79
C SER A 140 18.66 8.92 -9.53
N LEU A 141 19.98 9.11 -9.59
CA LEU A 141 20.90 8.80 -8.51
C LEU A 141 21.63 10.09 -8.10
N ASP A 142 21.54 10.50 -6.83
CA ASP A 142 22.01 11.83 -6.39
C ASP A 142 23.45 11.83 -5.86
N SER A 143 23.91 10.69 -5.33
CA SER A 143 25.26 10.52 -4.78
C SER A 143 25.81 9.14 -5.07
N TRP A 144 27.12 8.99 -4.94
CA TRP A 144 27.81 7.72 -4.95
C TRP A 144 28.61 7.57 -3.66
N SER A 145 28.64 6.38 -3.11
CA SER A 145 29.63 5.99 -2.11
C SER A 145 30.31 4.70 -2.55
N ALA A 146 31.56 4.54 -2.14
CA ALA A 146 32.34 3.35 -2.40
C ALA A 146 32.99 2.83 -1.13
N ASP A 147 33.01 1.51 -1.03
CA ASP A 147 33.59 0.78 0.08
C ASP A 147 34.61 -0.22 -0.49
N VAL A 148 35.84 -0.17 0.04
CA VAL A 148 36.93 -1.07 -0.35
C VAL A 148 37.30 -1.94 0.84
N LEU A 149 37.05 -3.24 0.71
CA LEU A 149 37.33 -4.23 1.75
C LEU A 149 38.49 -5.14 1.32
N VAL A 150 39.49 -5.27 2.19
CA VAL A 150 40.63 -6.18 1.97
C VAL A 150 40.23 -7.60 2.35
N GLY A 151 40.57 -8.57 1.49
CA GLY A 151 40.33 -9.99 1.76
C GLY A 151 38.86 -10.44 1.67
N GLY A 152 37.92 -9.49 1.54
CA GLY A 152 36.50 -9.77 1.32
C GLY A 152 36.17 -10.15 -0.13
N ASP A 153 34.94 -10.59 -0.33
CA ASP A 153 34.37 -10.85 -1.66
C ASP A 153 33.15 -9.97 -1.93
N CYS A 154 32.79 -9.85 -3.21
CA CYS A 154 31.65 -9.01 -3.60
C CYS A 154 30.30 -9.57 -3.13
N GLU A 155 30.18 -10.88 -2.95
CA GLU A 155 28.93 -11.51 -2.55
C GLU A 155 28.57 -11.13 -1.11
N SER A 156 29.54 -11.19 -0.20
CA SER A 156 29.40 -10.82 1.21
C SER A 156 29.06 -9.34 1.40
N ILE A 157 29.72 -8.43 0.65
CA ILE A 157 29.41 -7.00 0.73
C ILE A 157 27.98 -6.73 0.24
N LEU A 158 27.60 -7.28 -0.93
CA LEU A 158 26.27 -7.06 -1.49
C LEU A 158 25.16 -7.71 -0.64
N ALA A 159 25.46 -8.77 0.11
CA ALA A 159 24.53 -9.40 1.04
C ALA A 159 24.26 -8.56 2.31
N GLY A 160 25.23 -7.75 2.76
CA GLY A 160 25.11 -6.87 3.94
C GLY A 160 24.38 -5.55 3.67
N TYR A 161 24.05 -5.27 2.41
CA TYR A 161 23.47 -4.01 1.97
C TYR A 161 22.07 -3.73 2.57
N PRO A 162 21.73 -2.48 2.97
CA PRO A 162 22.41 -1.21 2.67
C PRO A 162 23.52 -0.80 3.65
N ALA A 163 23.84 -1.62 4.66
CA ALA A 163 24.83 -1.25 5.65
C ALA A 163 26.25 -1.24 5.08
N ASP A 164 27.06 -0.33 5.61
CA ASP A 164 28.48 -0.20 5.31
C ASP A 164 29.22 -1.46 5.81
N PRO A 165 30.07 -2.09 4.97
CA PRO A 165 30.88 -3.21 5.43
C PRO A 165 31.86 -2.73 6.51
N VAL A 166 31.77 -3.32 7.69
CA VAL A 166 32.60 -2.95 8.84
C VAL A 166 34.08 -3.16 8.51
N GLY A 167 34.90 -2.11 8.69
CA GLY A 167 36.35 -2.15 8.43
C GLY A 167 36.78 -1.83 7.01
N ALA A 168 35.83 -1.51 6.12
CA ALA A 168 36.16 -1.03 4.78
C ALA A 168 36.72 0.40 4.81
N LEU A 169 37.54 0.71 3.80
CA LEU A 169 37.85 2.10 3.46
C LEU A 169 36.66 2.70 2.71
N HIS A 170 36.27 3.91 3.07
CA HIS A 170 35.04 4.53 2.61
C HIS A 170 35.30 5.87 1.93
N VAL A 171 34.58 6.16 0.85
CA VAL A 171 34.56 7.48 0.21
C VAL A 171 33.18 7.79 -0.35
N GLU A 172 32.73 9.03 -0.20
CA GLU A 172 31.49 9.54 -0.80
C GLU A 172 31.77 10.65 -1.80
N SER A 173 30.87 10.78 -2.77
CA SER A 173 30.91 11.85 -3.75
C SER A 173 29.51 12.21 -4.24
N GLU A 174 29.31 13.51 -4.49
CA GLU A 174 28.14 14.00 -5.22
C GLU A 174 28.13 13.48 -6.68
N GLN A 175 26.95 13.51 -7.31
CA GLN A 175 26.74 13.07 -8.69
C GLN A 175 27.81 13.61 -9.67
N LYS A 176 28.41 12.71 -10.47
CA LYS A 176 29.35 12.98 -11.59
C LYS A 176 30.76 13.43 -11.22
N LYS A 177 31.13 13.38 -9.94
CA LYS A 177 32.53 13.50 -9.52
C LYS A 177 33.13 12.09 -9.39
N ASP A 178 34.41 11.97 -9.72
CA ASP A 178 35.15 10.73 -9.55
C ASP A 178 35.29 10.43 -8.05
N LEU A 179 35.09 9.16 -7.66
CA LEU A 179 35.40 8.68 -6.31
C LEU A 179 36.90 8.41 -6.26
N GLU A 180 37.67 9.25 -5.57
CA GLU A 180 39.10 9.00 -5.33
C GLU A 180 39.29 8.53 -3.88
N LEU A 181 39.79 7.32 -3.72
CA LEU A 181 40.12 6.74 -2.42
C LEU A 181 41.64 6.62 -2.30
N GLU A 182 42.21 7.30 -1.31
CA GLU A 182 43.64 7.24 -1.01
C GLU A 182 43.97 6.06 -0.09
N SER A 183 45.26 5.77 0.06
CA SER A 183 45.76 4.77 1.02
C SER A 183 45.22 3.35 0.81
N VAL A 184 44.91 2.97 -0.43
CA VAL A 184 44.44 1.61 -0.74
C VAL A 184 45.65 0.65 -0.74
N PRO A 185 45.63 -0.44 0.03
CA PRO A 185 46.78 -1.33 0.14
C PRO A 185 47.04 -2.12 -1.16
N VAL A 186 48.29 -2.09 -1.62
CA VAL A 186 48.78 -2.85 -2.78
C VAL A 186 49.09 -4.29 -2.41
N GLY A 187 48.72 -5.25 -3.26
CA GLY A 187 49.03 -6.67 -3.06
C GLY A 187 47.86 -7.59 -2.71
N PRO A 188 47.01 -7.31 -1.70
CA PRO A 188 45.91 -8.20 -1.37
C PRO A 188 44.78 -8.09 -2.40
N GLN A 189 43.91 -9.10 -2.41
CA GLN A 189 42.65 -9.06 -3.15
C GLN A 189 41.69 -8.10 -2.43
N LEU A 190 41.09 -7.21 -3.19
CA LEU A 190 40.11 -6.22 -2.74
C LEU A 190 38.74 -6.56 -3.33
N ALA A 191 37.69 -6.27 -2.57
CA ALA A 191 36.35 -6.12 -3.08
C ALA A 191 36.00 -4.63 -3.08
N VAL A 192 35.74 -4.07 -4.27
CA VAL A 192 35.40 -2.66 -4.46
C VAL A 192 33.91 -2.59 -4.75
N ALA A 193 33.13 -2.19 -3.75
CA ALA A 193 31.70 -1.99 -3.87
C ALA A 193 31.39 -0.51 -4.07
N VAL A 194 30.41 -0.23 -4.92
CA VAL A 194 29.90 1.12 -5.14
C VAL A 194 28.39 1.07 -4.98
N ARG A 195 27.82 2.16 -4.45
CA ARG A 195 26.39 2.29 -4.20
C ARG A 195 25.89 3.72 -4.37
N SER A 196 24.58 3.84 -4.52
CA SER A 196 23.85 5.11 -4.49
C SER A 196 22.62 4.95 -3.61
N GLY A 197 22.69 5.48 -2.37
CA GLY A 197 21.64 5.29 -1.36
C GLY A 197 21.28 3.82 -1.19
N SER A 198 19.99 3.49 -1.31
CA SER A 198 19.49 2.10 -1.41
C SER A 198 19.19 1.64 -2.85
N LEU A 199 19.38 2.53 -3.84
CA LEU A 199 18.79 2.42 -5.18
C LEU A 199 19.58 1.52 -6.13
N ALA A 200 20.91 1.64 -6.11
CA ALA A 200 21.78 0.92 -7.04
C ALA A 200 23.03 0.45 -6.32
N ALA A 201 23.50 -0.75 -6.70
CA ALA A 201 24.68 -1.38 -6.12
C ALA A 201 25.48 -2.10 -7.22
N GLY A 202 26.79 -2.18 -7.02
CA GLY A 202 27.72 -2.91 -7.87
C GLY A 202 28.97 -3.26 -7.10
N CYS A 203 29.65 -4.34 -7.49
CA CYS A 203 30.93 -4.69 -6.89
C CYS A 203 31.83 -5.40 -7.90
N VAL A 204 33.14 -5.15 -7.82
CA VAL A 204 34.15 -5.86 -8.61
C VAL A 204 35.33 -6.30 -7.73
N PRO A 205 35.85 -7.53 -7.92
CA PRO A 205 37.13 -7.90 -7.34
C PRO A 205 38.26 -7.12 -8.04
N PHE A 206 39.17 -6.54 -7.25
CA PHE A 206 40.31 -5.78 -7.76
C PHE A 206 41.58 -6.15 -7.00
N ALA A 207 42.74 -6.05 -7.67
CA ALA A 207 44.04 -6.23 -7.01
C ALA A 207 44.93 -5.05 -7.43
N ALA A 208 45.24 -4.18 -6.48
CA ALA A 208 46.13 -3.05 -6.72
C ALA A 208 47.57 -3.54 -6.93
N THR A 209 48.28 -2.94 -7.89
CA THR A 209 49.61 -3.35 -8.36
C THR A 209 50.64 -2.23 -8.42
N LYS A 210 50.23 -0.96 -8.25
CA LYS A 210 51.09 0.21 -8.40
C LYS A 210 51.18 1.02 -7.10
N PRO A 211 52.20 0.77 -6.26
CA PRO A 211 52.44 1.64 -5.11
C PRO A 211 52.80 3.06 -5.55
N ASP A 212 52.41 4.05 -4.75
CA ASP A 212 52.57 5.49 -4.99
C ASP A 212 51.95 5.99 -6.31
N GLY A 213 51.04 5.18 -6.88
CA GLY A 213 50.41 5.40 -8.17
C GLY A 213 48.95 5.82 -8.08
N LYS A 214 48.34 5.99 -9.25
CA LYS A 214 46.89 6.03 -9.42
C LYS A 214 46.43 4.83 -10.24
N GLU A 215 45.42 4.12 -9.77
CA GLU A 215 44.78 3.02 -10.49
C GLU A 215 43.29 3.26 -10.64
N GLU A 216 42.75 2.99 -11.84
CA GLU A 216 41.34 3.17 -12.14
C GLU A 216 40.60 1.83 -12.10
N VAL A 217 39.44 1.80 -11.46
CA VAL A 217 38.56 0.63 -11.39
C VAL A 217 37.17 1.02 -11.85
N ALA A 218 36.67 0.33 -12.87
CA ALA A 218 35.30 0.51 -13.35
C ALA A 218 34.37 -0.47 -12.62
N VAL A 219 33.29 0.05 -12.02
CA VAL A 219 32.30 -0.76 -11.30
C VAL A 219 30.95 -0.64 -12.00
N THR A 220 30.45 -1.74 -12.55
CA THR A 220 29.12 -1.77 -13.16
C THR A 220 28.05 -1.80 -12.07
N MET A 221 27.13 -0.84 -12.13
CA MET A 221 26.06 -0.63 -11.18
C MET A 221 24.73 -1.10 -11.77
N LEU A 222 23.95 -1.84 -10.97
CA LEU A 222 22.62 -2.31 -11.34
C LEU A 222 21.58 -1.79 -10.35
N ASP A 223 20.35 -1.61 -10.84
CA ASP A 223 19.21 -1.28 -9.99
C ASP A 223 18.92 -2.41 -9.02
N ARG A 224 18.71 -2.05 -7.75
CA ARG A 224 18.25 -3.00 -6.74
C ARG A 224 16.75 -3.26 -6.91
N PRO A 225 16.28 -4.51 -6.73
CA PRO A 225 14.85 -4.80 -6.80
C PRO A 225 14.04 -3.94 -5.85
N MET A 226 12.88 -3.44 -6.28
CA MET A 226 11.97 -2.71 -5.40
C MET A 226 11.52 -3.58 -4.22
N LEU A 227 11.26 -2.94 -3.08
CA LEU A 227 10.77 -3.58 -1.87
C LEU A 227 9.24 -3.51 -1.84
N LEU A 228 8.59 -4.67 -1.88
CA LEU A 228 7.14 -4.78 -1.88
C LEU A 228 6.55 -5.02 -0.48
N THR A 229 7.35 -5.47 0.49
CA THR A 229 6.88 -5.86 1.82
C THR A 229 6.19 -4.75 2.61
N ALA A 230 6.63 -3.50 2.43
CA ALA A 230 6.09 -2.32 3.10
C ALA A 230 5.39 -1.36 2.13
N ALA A 231 5.15 -1.79 0.89
CA ALA A 231 4.53 -0.93 -0.11
C ALA A 231 3.04 -0.73 0.21
N GLU A 232 2.59 0.53 0.22
CA GLU A 232 1.19 0.91 0.32
C GLU A 232 0.82 1.85 -0.81
N LEU A 233 -0.05 1.39 -1.72
CA LEU A 233 -0.38 2.11 -2.95
C LEU A 233 -1.89 2.29 -3.07
N ASN A 234 -2.35 3.52 -3.29
CA ASN A 234 -3.69 3.80 -3.79
C ASN A 234 -3.74 3.45 -5.28
N LEU A 235 -4.36 2.33 -5.63
CA LEU A 235 -4.51 1.86 -7.00
C LEU A 235 -5.80 2.40 -7.60
N ARG A 236 -5.71 2.94 -8.82
CA ARG A 236 -6.85 3.34 -9.65
C ARG A 236 -6.75 2.65 -11.01
N LEU A 237 -7.80 1.93 -11.37
CA LEU A 237 -7.95 1.25 -12.64
C LEU A 237 -9.11 1.89 -13.42
N GLU A 238 -8.86 2.38 -14.63
CA GLU A 238 -9.92 2.78 -15.55
C GLU A 238 -10.67 1.54 -16.03
N PHE A 239 -12.00 1.53 -15.97
CA PHE A 239 -12.80 0.37 -16.34
C PHE A 239 -13.47 0.56 -17.70
N LEU A 240 -12.84 0.04 -18.75
CA LEU A 240 -13.34 0.06 -20.12
C LEU A 240 -13.74 -1.36 -20.55
N PRO A 241 -14.99 -1.79 -20.25
CA PRO A 241 -15.50 -3.07 -20.73
C PRO A 241 -15.78 -3.03 -22.23
N ASP A 242 -15.76 -4.19 -22.88
CA ASP A 242 -16.34 -4.35 -24.21
C ASP A 242 -17.86 -4.06 -24.14
N PRO A 243 -18.38 -3.02 -24.83
CA PRO A 243 -19.76 -2.56 -24.62
C PRO A 243 -20.82 -3.62 -24.93
N MET A 244 -20.58 -4.47 -25.93
CA MET A 244 -21.54 -5.49 -26.38
C MET A 244 -21.66 -6.63 -25.37
N SER A 245 -20.54 -7.20 -24.94
CA SER A 245 -20.54 -8.25 -23.92
C SER A 245 -20.96 -7.73 -22.54
N TYR A 246 -20.62 -6.48 -22.23
CA TYR A 246 -21.06 -5.82 -21.00
C TYR A 246 -22.58 -5.62 -20.97
N ALA A 247 -23.17 -5.13 -22.07
CA ALA A 247 -24.62 -4.99 -22.20
C ALA A 247 -25.34 -6.34 -21.95
N VAL A 248 -24.85 -7.42 -22.56
CA VAL A 248 -25.41 -8.77 -22.39
C VAL A 248 -25.29 -9.23 -20.93
N LEU A 249 -24.13 -9.01 -20.29
CA LEU A 249 -23.89 -9.41 -18.90
C LEU A 249 -24.81 -8.65 -17.94
N VAL A 250 -24.91 -7.32 -18.08
CA VAL A 250 -25.74 -6.45 -17.26
C VAL A 250 -27.23 -6.76 -17.46
N GLN A 251 -27.67 -6.94 -18.71
CA GLN A 251 -29.05 -7.31 -19.01
C GLN A 251 -29.42 -8.67 -18.39
N ALA A 252 -28.56 -9.68 -18.56
CA ALA A 252 -28.79 -11.00 -17.98
C ALA A 252 -28.81 -10.98 -16.45
N ALA A 253 -27.94 -10.19 -15.82
CA ALA A 253 -27.94 -9.98 -14.37
C ALA A 253 -29.22 -9.29 -13.89
N GLY A 254 -29.72 -8.30 -14.64
CA GLY A 254 -30.99 -7.64 -14.37
C GLY A 254 -32.20 -8.58 -14.47
N THR A 255 -32.23 -9.46 -15.47
CA THR A 255 -33.26 -10.50 -15.58
C THR A 255 -33.19 -11.49 -14.43
N ALA A 256 -32.01 -12.00 -14.10
CA ALA A 256 -31.83 -12.94 -12.99
C ALA A 256 -32.23 -12.31 -11.64
N LEU A 257 -31.90 -11.04 -11.43
CA LEU A 257 -32.32 -10.25 -10.27
C LEU A 257 -33.86 -10.15 -10.20
N ALA A 258 -34.52 -9.83 -11.31
CA ALA A 258 -35.98 -9.75 -11.37
C ALA A 258 -36.66 -11.11 -11.13
N ASP A 259 -36.15 -12.19 -11.73
CA ASP A 259 -36.64 -13.56 -11.56
C ASP A 259 -36.54 -14.01 -10.09
N ALA A 260 -35.41 -13.70 -9.44
CA ALA A 260 -35.18 -14.06 -8.05
C ALA A 260 -36.00 -13.19 -7.09
N ALA A 261 -36.07 -11.88 -7.32
CA ALA A 261 -36.83 -10.96 -6.46
C ALA A 261 -38.34 -11.20 -6.57
N PHE A 262 -38.85 -11.33 -7.78
CA PHE A 262 -40.28 -11.41 -8.08
C PHE A 262 -40.56 -12.53 -9.11
N PRO A 263 -40.51 -13.81 -8.70
CA PRO A 263 -40.69 -14.94 -9.60
C PRO A 263 -42.09 -14.97 -10.21
N THR A 264 -42.18 -15.18 -11.52
CA THR A 264 -43.45 -15.21 -12.27
C THR A 264 -44.29 -16.46 -11.99
N GLU A 265 -43.68 -17.54 -11.51
CA GLU A 265 -44.35 -18.81 -11.19
C GLU A 265 -45.18 -18.73 -9.89
N THR A 266 -44.94 -17.73 -9.04
CA THR A 266 -45.68 -17.53 -7.78
C THR A 266 -46.54 -16.27 -7.87
N PRO A 267 -47.87 -16.35 -7.64
CA PRO A 267 -48.72 -15.17 -7.62
C PRO A 267 -48.19 -14.12 -6.63
N PHE A 268 -48.04 -12.88 -7.10
CA PHE A 268 -47.40 -11.83 -6.30
C PHE A 268 -48.11 -11.56 -4.97
N ALA A 269 -49.45 -11.63 -4.92
CA ALA A 269 -50.21 -11.47 -3.68
C ALA A 269 -49.81 -12.51 -2.62
N SER A 270 -49.68 -13.78 -3.01
CA SER A 270 -49.26 -14.85 -2.09
C SER A 270 -47.80 -14.69 -1.67
N LEU A 271 -46.92 -14.34 -2.61
CA LEU A 271 -45.51 -14.06 -2.33
C LEU A 271 -45.33 -12.93 -1.30
N LEU A 272 -46.10 -11.85 -1.48
CA LEU A 272 -46.09 -10.69 -0.59
C LEU A 272 -46.56 -11.08 0.81
N LEU A 273 -47.70 -11.78 0.92
CA LEU A 273 -48.26 -12.23 2.20
C LEU A 273 -47.32 -13.21 2.94
N GLU A 274 -46.67 -14.12 2.23
CA GLU A 274 -45.68 -15.04 2.80
C GLU A 274 -44.49 -14.29 3.37
N THR A 275 -43.97 -13.32 2.63
CA THR A 275 -42.83 -12.51 3.07
C THR A 275 -43.23 -11.62 4.26
N MET A 276 -44.42 -10.98 4.22
CA MET A 276 -44.96 -10.24 5.37
C MET A 276 -45.06 -11.12 6.62
N SER A 277 -45.55 -12.35 6.48
CA SER A 277 -45.68 -13.28 7.60
C SER A 277 -44.33 -13.67 8.20
N ALA A 278 -43.25 -13.66 7.44
CA ALA A 278 -41.91 -13.97 7.93
C ALA A 278 -41.32 -12.86 8.82
N ASP A 279 -41.73 -11.61 8.59
CA ASP A 279 -41.22 -10.43 9.31
C ASP A 279 -42.10 -9.99 10.49
N LEU A 280 -43.33 -10.51 10.57
CA LEU A 280 -44.25 -10.20 11.65
C LEU A 280 -43.88 -10.93 12.96
N PRO A 281 -44.19 -10.35 14.14
CA PRO A 281 -44.15 -11.06 15.41
C PRO A 281 -44.95 -12.37 15.35
N ASN A 282 -44.52 -13.41 16.08
CA ASN A 282 -45.10 -14.76 15.99
C ASN A 282 -46.64 -14.79 16.09
N ASP A 283 -47.23 -14.04 17.03
CA ASP A 283 -48.67 -13.97 17.22
C ASP A 283 -49.40 -13.31 16.04
N ALA A 284 -48.83 -12.25 15.49
CA ALA A 284 -49.30 -11.60 14.27
C ALA A 284 -49.14 -12.52 13.04
N ALA A 285 -47.99 -13.18 12.88
CA ALA A 285 -47.74 -14.12 11.81
C ALA A 285 -48.73 -15.30 11.82
N TYR A 286 -48.96 -15.93 12.97
CA TYR A 286 -49.96 -17.00 13.12
C TYR A 286 -51.38 -16.50 12.80
N SER A 287 -51.72 -15.30 13.24
CA SER A 287 -53.04 -14.72 12.95
C SER A 287 -53.22 -14.42 11.47
N LEU A 288 -52.19 -13.91 10.78
CA LEU A 288 -52.21 -13.68 9.34
C LEU A 288 -52.33 -15.00 8.57
N MET A 289 -51.58 -16.04 8.95
CA MET A 289 -51.72 -17.37 8.35
C MET A 289 -53.13 -17.95 8.54
N SER A 290 -53.67 -17.87 9.75
CA SER A 290 -55.05 -18.31 10.03
C SER A 290 -56.07 -17.51 9.21
N LEU A 291 -55.85 -16.20 9.02
CA LEU A 291 -56.71 -15.36 8.22
C LEU A 291 -56.69 -15.79 6.74
N ARG A 292 -55.51 -16.11 6.20
CA ARG A 292 -55.36 -16.66 4.85
C ARG A 292 -56.07 -17.99 4.67
N GLU A 293 -56.01 -18.89 5.66
CA GLU A 293 -56.64 -20.21 5.60
C GLU A 293 -58.18 -20.18 5.74
N THR A 294 -58.71 -19.20 6.47
CA THR A 294 -60.12 -19.16 6.85
C THR A 294 -60.96 -18.15 6.06
N THR A 295 -60.32 -17.31 5.24
CA THR A 295 -60.98 -16.26 4.43
C THR A 295 -60.55 -16.31 2.97
N THR A 296 -61.02 -15.36 2.16
CA THR A 296 -60.65 -15.20 0.75
C THR A 296 -59.55 -14.14 0.55
N LEU A 297 -58.70 -13.92 1.57
CA LEU A 297 -57.72 -12.83 1.59
C LEU A 297 -56.76 -12.89 0.38
N ASP A 298 -56.19 -14.05 0.08
CA ASP A 298 -55.28 -14.23 -1.08
C ASP A 298 -55.98 -13.83 -2.40
N GLU A 299 -57.24 -14.24 -2.60
CA GLU A 299 -58.00 -13.89 -3.82
C GLU A 299 -58.35 -12.40 -3.88
N GLN A 300 -58.73 -11.80 -2.75
CA GLN A 300 -59.03 -10.37 -2.68
C GLN A 300 -57.80 -9.51 -2.92
N LEU A 301 -56.64 -9.89 -2.37
CA LEU A 301 -55.39 -9.21 -2.65
C LEU A 301 -54.92 -9.46 -4.09
N ALA A 302 -55.15 -10.64 -4.66
CA ALA A 302 -54.88 -10.89 -6.08
C ALA A 302 -55.72 -9.96 -6.98
N VAL A 303 -56.98 -9.67 -6.62
CA VAL A 303 -57.82 -8.69 -7.33
C VAL A 303 -57.30 -7.26 -7.12
N LEU A 304 -56.96 -6.89 -5.88
CA LEU A 304 -56.41 -5.56 -5.56
C LEU A 304 -55.12 -5.28 -6.35
N LEU A 305 -54.23 -6.27 -6.40
CA LEU A 305 -52.91 -6.18 -7.03
C LEU A 305 -52.92 -6.63 -8.50
N GLY A 306 -54.08 -6.91 -9.10
CA GLY A 306 -54.16 -7.48 -10.44
C GLY A 306 -53.58 -6.61 -11.57
N ASN A 307 -53.34 -5.32 -11.29
CA ASN A 307 -52.67 -4.39 -12.21
C ASN A 307 -51.19 -4.14 -11.87
N VAL A 308 -50.69 -4.75 -10.79
CA VAL A 308 -49.31 -4.59 -10.31
C VAL A 308 -48.52 -5.81 -10.75
N ASP A 309 -47.60 -5.59 -11.69
CA ASP A 309 -46.62 -6.59 -12.10
C ASP A 309 -45.23 -6.13 -11.67
N PRO A 310 -44.79 -6.49 -10.44
CA PRO A 310 -43.49 -6.06 -9.94
C PRO A 310 -42.33 -6.71 -10.70
N HIS A 311 -42.55 -7.88 -11.31
CA HIS A 311 -41.54 -8.53 -12.15
C HIS A 311 -41.31 -7.71 -13.43
N ALA A 312 -42.38 -7.38 -14.15
CA ALA A 312 -42.29 -6.53 -15.34
C ALA A 312 -41.76 -5.13 -15.02
N ALA A 313 -42.17 -4.54 -13.89
CA ALA A 313 -41.61 -3.27 -13.42
C ALA A 313 -40.11 -3.37 -13.16
N CYS A 314 -39.66 -4.45 -12.51
CA CYS A 314 -38.25 -4.72 -12.25
C CYS A 314 -37.45 -4.87 -13.56
N LEU A 315 -37.98 -5.60 -14.55
CA LEU A 315 -37.35 -5.73 -15.86
C LEU A 315 -37.23 -4.38 -16.60
N ALA A 316 -38.27 -3.56 -16.59
CA ALA A 316 -38.21 -2.23 -17.21
C ALA A 316 -37.17 -1.30 -16.55
N MET A 317 -37.03 -1.39 -15.21
CA MET A 317 -35.96 -0.70 -14.49
C MET A 317 -34.59 -1.28 -14.81
N ALA A 318 -34.46 -2.60 -14.98
CA ALA A 318 -33.21 -3.24 -15.39
C ALA A 318 -32.76 -2.83 -16.79
N GLU A 319 -33.69 -2.63 -17.74
CA GLU A 319 -33.39 -2.05 -19.05
C GLU A 319 -32.86 -0.62 -18.92
N SER A 320 -33.50 0.20 -18.07
CA SER A 320 -33.06 1.58 -17.80
C SER A 320 -31.69 1.62 -17.12
N GLY A 321 -31.45 0.72 -16.16
CA GLY A 321 -30.15 0.54 -15.50
C GLY A 321 -29.06 0.08 -16.47
N THR A 322 -29.40 -0.81 -17.42
CA THR A 322 -28.48 -1.24 -18.48
C THR A 322 -28.07 -0.06 -19.37
N ALA A 323 -29.04 0.77 -19.76
CA ALA A 323 -28.76 1.97 -20.55
C ALA A 323 -27.87 2.96 -19.78
N ALA A 324 -28.10 3.15 -18.48
CA ALA A 324 -27.25 3.98 -17.64
C ALA A 324 -25.82 3.43 -17.53
N ALA A 325 -25.68 2.11 -17.30
CA ALA A 325 -24.37 1.45 -17.22
C ALA A 325 -23.57 1.62 -18.52
N LEU A 326 -24.22 1.53 -19.69
CA LEU A 326 -23.56 1.75 -20.98
C LEU A 326 -23.20 3.22 -21.22
N ALA A 327 -24.03 4.15 -20.77
CA ALA A 327 -23.70 5.57 -20.84
C ALA A 327 -22.44 5.92 -20.03
N ASP A 328 -22.26 5.27 -18.88
CA ASP A 328 -21.05 5.46 -18.06
C ASP A 328 -19.80 4.90 -18.75
N VAL A 329 -19.91 3.77 -19.45
CA VAL A 329 -18.83 3.21 -20.29
C VAL A 329 -18.45 4.21 -21.39
N ASP A 330 -19.44 4.77 -22.10
CA ASP A 330 -19.20 5.75 -23.16
C ASP A 330 -18.52 7.03 -22.65
N SER A 331 -18.82 7.42 -21.41
CA SER A 331 -18.21 8.59 -20.77
C SER A 331 -16.80 8.36 -20.22
N ARG A 332 -16.34 7.09 -20.16
CA ARG A 332 -15.10 6.67 -19.49
C ARG A 332 -15.01 7.12 -18.03
N ALA A 333 -16.15 7.25 -17.36
CA ALA A 333 -16.21 7.65 -15.96
C ALA A 333 -15.95 6.48 -14.99
N LEU A 334 -16.06 5.24 -15.47
CA LEU A 334 -15.95 4.05 -14.65
C LEU A 334 -14.53 3.81 -14.18
N LYS A 335 -14.37 3.67 -12.87
CA LYS A 335 -13.10 3.42 -12.20
C LYS A 335 -13.27 2.37 -11.11
N ILE A 336 -12.19 1.64 -10.86
CA ILE A 336 -12.00 0.82 -9.67
C ILE A 336 -10.90 1.49 -8.86
N GLU A 337 -11.19 1.82 -7.61
CA GLU A 337 -10.26 2.46 -6.69
C GLU A 337 -10.10 1.58 -5.46
N GLY A 338 -8.86 1.39 -5.03
CA GLY A 338 -8.56 0.61 -3.85
C GLY A 338 -7.15 0.83 -3.33
N ARG A 339 -6.80 0.14 -2.25
CA ARG A 339 -5.46 0.17 -1.66
C ARG A 339 -4.80 -1.18 -1.83
N LEU A 340 -3.58 -1.20 -2.35
CA LEU A 340 -2.74 -2.39 -2.42
C LEU A 340 -1.73 -2.32 -1.27
N LEU A 341 -1.85 -3.26 -0.34
CA LEU A 341 -1.09 -3.29 0.91
C LEU A 341 -0.14 -4.49 0.92
N GLY A 342 1.15 -4.22 0.96
CA GLY A 342 2.19 -5.21 1.18
C GLY A 342 2.15 -5.77 2.60
N SER A 343 2.77 -6.94 2.77
CA SER A 343 2.96 -7.56 4.09
C SER A 343 4.35 -8.17 4.19
N GLY A 344 5.02 -7.95 5.33
CA GLY A 344 6.28 -8.62 5.65
C GLY A 344 6.16 -10.13 5.78
N ASP A 345 4.99 -10.64 6.21
CA ASP A 345 4.74 -12.07 6.39
C ASP A 345 4.48 -12.79 5.04
N ALA A 346 4.02 -12.04 4.03
CA ALA A 346 3.65 -12.58 2.72
C ALA A 346 4.03 -11.59 1.59
N PRO A 347 5.33 -11.41 1.30
CA PRO A 347 5.84 -10.36 0.39
C PRO A 347 5.27 -10.41 -1.03
N LEU A 348 4.77 -11.55 -1.49
CA LEU A 348 4.24 -11.75 -2.84
C LEU A 348 2.70 -11.79 -2.90
N ALA A 349 2.03 -11.66 -1.75
CA ALA A 349 0.58 -11.78 -1.63
C ALA A 349 0.00 -10.52 -0.95
N PRO A 350 -0.02 -9.37 -1.65
CA PRO A 350 -0.59 -8.15 -1.12
C PRO A 350 -2.08 -8.32 -0.88
N ASN A 351 -2.61 -7.51 0.04
CA ASN A 351 -4.04 -7.40 0.24
C ASN A 351 -4.57 -6.19 -0.53
N PHE A 352 -5.56 -6.41 -1.39
CA PHE A 352 -6.28 -5.35 -2.08
C PHE A 352 -7.55 -4.98 -1.29
N GLN A 353 -7.63 -3.72 -0.87
CA GLN A 353 -8.79 -3.14 -0.23
C GLN A 353 -9.61 -2.35 -1.23
N LEU A 354 -10.78 -2.85 -1.61
CA LEU A 354 -11.67 -2.14 -2.53
C LEU A 354 -12.29 -0.93 -1.82
N THR A 355 -11.99 0.27 -2.32
CA THR A 355 -12.59 1.52 -1.84
C THR A 355 -13.87 1.82 -2.61
N SER A 356 -13.81 1.80 -3.94
CA SER A 356 -14.97 2.01 -4.80
C SER A 356 -14.85 1.28 -6.13
N PHE A 357 -15.98 0.89 -6.72
CA PHE A 357 -16.08 0.54 -8.14
C PHE A 357 -17.34 1.19 -8.72
N ALA A 358 -17.15 2.02 -9.74
CA ALA A 358 -18.19 2.87 -10.33
C ALA A 358 -18.83 3.81 -9.27
N GLY A 359 -18.04 4.25 -8.29
CA GLY A 359 -18.51 5.06 -7.17
C GLY A 359 -19.30 4.28 -6.10
N LEU A 360 -19.47 2.97 -6.26
CA LEU A 360 -20.13 2.10 -5.29
C LEU A 360 -19.10 1.49 -4.33
N ASP A 361 -19.41 1.42 -3.05
CA ASP A 361 -18.55 0.77 -2.06
C ASP A 361 -18.57 -0.78 -2.17
N ALA A 362 -17.61 -1.43 -1.51
CA ALA A 362 -17.48 -2.89 -1.54
C ALA A 362 -18.74 -3.62 -1.03
N SER A 363 -19.41 -3.08 0.00
CA SER A 363 -20.59 -3.69 0.61
C SER A 363 -21.80 -3.67 -0.34
N THR A 364 -21.96 -2.57 -1.06
CA THR A 364 -22.99 -2.38 -2.07
C THR A 364 -22.82 -3.39 -3.19
N LEU A 365 -21.58 -3.76 -3.54
CA LEU A 365 -21.24 -4.71 -4.58
C LEU A 365 -21.21 -6.18 -4.13
N GLY A 366 -21.42 -6.46 -2.83
CA GLY A 366 -21.28 -7.80 -2.27
C GLY A 366 -19.83 -8.31 -2.28
N SER A 367 -18.87 -7.39 -2.33
CA SER A 367 -17.44 -7.69 -2.34
C SER A 367 -16.87 -7.66 -0.92
N PRO A 368 -15.98 -8.61 -0.54
CA PRO A 368 -15.25 -8.49 0.71
C PRO A 368 -14.34 -7.25 0.68
N MET A 369 -14.20 -6.57 1.81
CA MET A 369 -13.35 -5.38 1.92
C MET A 369 -11.87 -5.67 1.66
N ASN A 370 -11.42 -6.89 1.89
CA ASN A 370 -10.02 -7.32 1.74
C ASN A 370 -9.97 -8.55 0.83
N VAL A 371 -9.15 -8.49 -0.20
CA VAL A 371 -8.98 -9.57 -1.18
C VAL A 371 -7.50 -9.84 -1.37
N ALA A 372 -7.09 -11.10 -1.23
CA ALA A 372 -5.71 -11.49 -1.51
C ALA A 372 -5.42 -11.36 -3.02
N PHE A 373 -4.41 -10.56 -3.35
CA PHE A 373 -3.86 -10.42 -4.68
C PHE A 373 -2.47 -11.07 -4.71
N SER A 374 -1.87 -11.10 -5.89
CA SER A 374 -0.47 -11.41 -6.10
C SER A 374 0.21 -10.24 -6.79
N TRP A 375 1.47 -10.01 -6.48
CA TRP A 375 2.28 -9.09 -7.25
C TRP A 375 3.72 -9.58 -7.41
N SER A 376 4.43 -8.98 -8.35
CA SER A 376 5.85 -9.20 -8.55
C SER A 376 6.46 -7.97 -9.20
N ALA A 377 7.73 -7.72 -8.92
CA ALA A 377 8.50 -6.67 -9.55
C ALA A 377 9.56 -7.23 -10.49
N THR A 378 9.78 -6.56 -11.60
CA THR A 378 10.93 -6.84 -12.49
C THR A 378 12.12 -5.95 -12.12
N ALA A 379 13.29 -6.28 -12.68
CA ALA A 379 14.50 -5.43 -12.54
C ALA A 379 14.40 -4.10 -13.31
N ASP A 380 13.39 -3.95 -14.17
CA ASP A 380 13.13 -2.75 -14.98
C ASP A 380 12.09 -1.82 -14.31
N ASP A 381 11.88 -1.99 -12.99
CA ASP A 381 10.86 -1.29 -12.21
C ASP A 381 9.45 -1.45 -12.77
N VAL A 382 9.11 -2.65 -13.25
CA VAL A 382 7.73 -2.97 -13.63
C VAL A 382 7.06 -3.78 -12.53
N LEU A 383 5.98 -3.24 -11.98
CA LEU A 383 5.10 -3.95 -11.07
C LEU A 383 4.00 -4.68 -11.85
N VAL A 384 3.92 -5.98 -11.66
CA VAL A 384 2.83 -6.82 -12.16
C VAL A 384 1.94 -7.17 -10.99
N VAL A 385 0.64 -6.89 -11.10
CA VAL A 385 -0.36 -7.17 -10.07
C VAL A 385 -1.45 -8.05 -10.68
N SER A 386 -1.85 -9.12 -10.00
CA SER A 386 -3.00 -9.92 -10.45
C SER A 386 -3.82 -10.46 -9.30
N GLY A 387 -5.14 -10.56 -9.52
CA GLY A 387 -6.07 -10.97 -8.48
C GLY A 387 -7.45 -11.27 -9.04
N LEU A 388 -8.30 -11.81 -8.17
CA LEU A 388 -9.70 -12.06 -8.44
C LEU A 388 -10.52 -11.28 -7.44
N LEU A 389 -11.24 -10.25 -7.89
CA LEU A 389 -12.14 -9.45 -7.06
C LEU A 389 -13.54 -10.06 -7.09
N PRO A 390 -14.03 -10.69 -6.00
CA PRO A 390 -15.41 -11.18 -5.95
C PRO A 390 -16.37 -9.98 -5.97
N LEU A 391 -17.41 -10.04 -6.80
CA LEU A 391 -18.45 -9.03 -6.87
C LEU A 391 -19.74 -9.64 -7.39
N SER A 392 -20.88 -9.07 -7.02
CA SER A 392 -22.20 -9.52 -7.45
C SER A 392 -22.71 -8.68 -8.63
N PRO A 393 -22.82 -9.24 -9.84
CA PRO A 393 -23.43 -8.53 -10.98
C PRO A 393 -24.86 -8.08 -10.67
N ALA A 394 -25.64 -8.88 -9.91
CA ALA A 394 -27.00 -8.51 -9.51
C ALA A 394 -27.00 -7.21 -8.68
N ARG A 395 -26.07 -7.08 -7.74
CA ARG A 395 -25.91 -5.85 -6.95
C ARG A 395 -25.46 -4.65 -7.76
N LEU A 396 -24.50 -4.84 -8.67
CA LEU A 396 -24.08 -3.79 -9.60
C LEU A 396 -25.27 -3.28 -10.42
N VAL A 397 -26.07 -4.18 -11.00
CA VAL A 397 -27.27 -3.79 -11.76
C VAL A 397 -28.32 -3.15 -10.87
N GLY A 398 -28.56 -3.66 -9.67
CA GLY A 398 -29.49 -3.04 -8.71
C GLY A 398 -29.12 -1.60 -8.36
N ALA A 399 -27.82 -1.30 -8.23
CA ALA A 399 -27.34 0.06 -8.03
C ALA A 399 -27.60 0.96 -9.26
N TYR A 400 -27.32 0.48 -10.47
CA TYR A 400 -27.67 1.20 -11.71
C TYR A 400 -29.18 1.43 -11.86
N MET A 401 -30.02 0.47 -11.44
CA MET A 401 -31.47 0.61 -11.46
C MET A 401 -31.93 1.74 -10.52
N ASN A 402 -31.40 1.81 -9.30
CA ASN A 402 -31.69 2.91 -8.37
C ASN A 402 -31.25 4.27 -8.92
N GLY A 403 -30.04 4.34 -9.50
CA GLY A 403 -29.51 5.56 -10.12
C GLY A 403 -30.37 6.03 -11.30
N ALA A 404 -30.67 5.12 -12.23
CA ALA A 404 -31.50 5.42 -13.41
C ALA A 404 -32.91 5.89 -13.01
N LEU A 405 -33.53 5.20 -12.04
CA LEU A 405 -34.85 5.56 -11.53
C LEU A 405 -34.85 6.95 -10.87
N SER A 406 -33.83 7.26 -10.09
CA SER A 406 -33.68 8.57 -9.44
C SER A 406 -33.56 9.71 -10.46
N VAL A 407 -32.79 9.48 -11.55
CA VAL A 407 -32.69 10.43 -12.67
C VAL A 407 -34.04 10.59 -13.38
N GLN A 408 -34.75 9.49 -13.64
CA GLN A 408 -36.03 9.51 -14.33
C GLN A 408 -37.11 10.27 -13.54
N LEU A 409 -37.14 10.11 -12.21
CA LEU A 409 -38.14 10.75 -11.34
C LEU A 409 -37.71 12.12 -10.81
N GLY A 410 -36.44 12.49 -10.96
CA GLY A 410 -35.89 13.77 -10.47
C GLY A 410 -35.80 13.85 -8.93
N THR A 411 -35.84 12.71 -8.24
CA THR A 411 -35.71 12.59 -6.78
C THR A 411 -35.07 11.26 -6.42
N GLU A 412 -34.33 11.20 -5.32
CA GLU A 412 -33.70 9.96 -4.84
C GLU A 412 -34.77 8.90 -4.60
N THR A 413 -34.80 7.89 -5.47
CA THR A 413 -35.82 6.84 -5.46
C THR A 413 -35.16 5.49 -5.62
N THR A 414 -35.49 4.57 -4.73
CA THR A 414 -35.07 3.17 -4.82
C THR A 414 -36.10 2.35 -5.58
N VAL A 415 -35.65 1.25 -6.18
CA VAL A 415 -36.52 0.24 -6.80
C VAL A 415 -37.60 -0.23 -5.83
N THR A 416 -37.24 -0.49 -4.57
CA THR A 416 -38.17 -0.93 -3.53
C THR A 416 -39.22 0.12 -3.20
N GLY A 417 -38.84 1.41 -3.11
CA GLY A 417 -39.77 2.51 -2.87
C GLY A 417 -40.75 2.69 -4.03
N TYR A 418 -40.26 2.56 -5.27
CA TYR A 418 -41.12 2.60 -6.45
C TYR A 418 -42.10 1.43 -6.50
N ILE A 419 -41.64 0.19 -6.31
CA ILE A 419 -42.54 -0.98 -6.26
C ILE A 419 -43.56 -0.84 -5.13
N ALA A 420 -43.15 -0.41 -3.93
CA ALA A 420 -44.08 -0.17 -2.82
C ALA A 420 -45.15 0.88 -3.17
N SER A 421 -44.81 1.91 -3.95
CA SER A 421 -45.77 2.90 -4.45
C SER A 421 -46.78 2.33 -5.47
N LEU A 422 -46.39 1.31 -6.24
CA LEU A 422 -47.29 0.59 -7.14
C LEU A 422 -48.24 -0.34 -6.38
N VAL A 423 -47.76 -0.96 -5.31
CA VAL A 423 -48.53 -1.92 -4.48
C VAL A 423 -49.62 -1.26 -3.65
N ASP A 424 -49.43 0.01 -3.26
CA ASP A 424 -50.31 0.73 -2.32
C ASP A 424 -50.48 -0.06 -1.01
N CYS A 425 -49.39 -0.20 -0.25
CA CYS A 425 -49.39 -0.91 1.04
C CYS A 425 -50.50 -0.47 2.01
N PRO A 426 -50.92 0.80 2.09
CA PRO A 426 -52.13 1.21 2.81
C PRO A 426 -53.41 0.46 2.36
N ALA A 427 -53.65 0.31 1.06
CA ALA A 427 -54.78 -0.47 0.56
C ALA A 427 -54.69 -1.96 0.91
N VAL A 428 -53.48 -2.54 0.87
CA VAL A 428 -53.22 -3.92 1.32
C VAL A 428 -53.55 -4.09 2.80
N ALA A 429 -53.07 -3.18 3.66
CA ALA A 429 -53.36 -3.19 5.10
C ALA A 429 -54.86 -3.06 5.38
N GLY A 430 -55.55 -2.15 4.69
CA GLY A 430 -57.00 -1.98 4.77
C GLY A 430 -57.75 -3.27 4.43
N LYS A 431 -57.33 -3.99 3.38
CA LYS A 431 -57.93 -5.28 3.03
C LYS A 431 -57.74 -6.36 4.09
N ILE A 432 -56.57 -6.44 4.70
CA ILE A 432 -56.30 -7.37 5.80
C ILE A 432 -57.20 -7.06 7.02
N ILE A 433 -57.37 -5.77 7.35
CA ILE A 433 -58.24 -5.33 8.45
C ILE A 433 -59.70 -5.65 8.16
N GLU A 434 -60.18 -5.41 6.94
CA GLU A 434 -61.56 -5.73 6.52
C GLU A 434 -61.88 -7.23 6.64
N GLN A 435 -60.90 -8.11 6.51
CA GLN A 435 -61.09 -9.57 6.64
C GLN A 435 -61.08 -10.06 8.10
N GLY A 436 -60.76 -9.20 9.07
CA GLY A 436 -60.71 -9.57 10.50
C GLY A 436 -59.47 -9.07 11.23
N GLY A 437 -58.49 -8.51 10.50
CA GLY A 437 -57.25 -7.99 11.06
C GLY A 437 -56.28 -9.07 11.53
N VAL A 438 -55.15 -8.63 12.07
CA VAL A 438 -54.07 -9.47 12.56
C VAL A 438 -53.86 -9.15 14.04
N ALA A 439 -53.70 -10.18 14.89
CA ALA A 439 -53.47 -9.94 16.31
C ALA A 439 -52.24 -9.06 16.50
N THR A 440 -52.32 -8.10 17.44
CA THR A 440 -51.24 -7.18 17.85
C THR A 440 -50.61 -6.30 16.76
N CYS A 441 -51.11 -6.35 15.52
CA CYS A 441 -50.63 -5.57 14.39
C CYS A 441 -51.76 -4.71 13.81
N ASP A 442 -51.68 -3.40 14.04
CA ASP A 442 -52.63 -2.42 13.49
C ASP A 442 -52.31 -2.05 12.02
N GLU A 443 -53.04 -1.09 11.46
CA GLU A 443 -52.84 -0.62 10.08
C GLU A 443 -51.41 -0.13 9.83
N THR A 444 -50.82 0.60 10.78
CA THR A 444 -49.46 1.12 10.64
C THR A 444 -48.45 -0.02 10.61
N CYS A 445 -48.62 -0.99 11.49
CA CYS A 445 -47.83 -2.22 11.51
C CYS A 445 -47.94 -3.00 10.18
N LEU A 446 -49.14 -3.16 9.63
CA LEU A 446 -49.36 -3.89 8.36
C LEU A 446 -48.78 -3.15 7.15
N VAL A 447 -48.85 -1.82 7.11
CA VAL A 447 -48.21 -1.01 6.06
C VAL A 447 -46.68 -1.16 6.11
N ALA A 448 -46.11 -1.12 7.31
CA ALA A 448 -44.69 -1.37 7.51
C ALA A 448 -44.29 -2.78 7.05
N ALA A 449 -45.04 -3.81 7.46
CA ALA A 449 -44.79 -5.19 7.07
C ALA A 449 -44.87 -5.38 5.54
N CYS A 450 -45.84 -4.77 4.86
CA CYS A 450 -45.93 -4.80 3.40
C CYS A 450 -44.72 -4.15 2.72
N THR A 451 -44.28 -3.00 3.23
CA THR A 451 -43.12 -2.28 2.68
C THR A 451 -41.83 -3.08 2.90
N THR A 452 -41.63 -3.63 4.10
CA THR A 452 -40.49 -4.50 4.44
C THR A 452 -40.51 -5.78 3.62
N ALA A 453 -41.66 -6.37 3.36
CA ALA A 453 -41.76 -7.55 2.51
C ALA A 453 -41.25 -7.29 1.07
N ILE A 454 -41.58 -6.13 0.49
CA ILE A 454 -41.06 -5.74 -0.83
C ILE A 454 -39.53 -5.53 -0.79
N GLN A 455 -39.02 -4.91 0.29
CA GLN A 455 -37.59 -4.74 0.50
C GLN A 455 -36.87 -6.09 0.61
N ASN A 456 -37.40 -7.02 1.40
CA ASN A 456 -36.83 -8.34 1.59
C ASN A 456 -36.85 -9.18 0.31
N ARG A 457 -37.90 -9.06 -0.51
CA ARG A 457 -37.93 -9.69 -1.85
C ARG A 457 -36.85 -9.13 -2.77
N TRP A 458 -36.65 -7.81 -2.78
CA TRP A 458 -35.58 -7.19 -3.53
C TRP A 458 -34.19 -7.64 -3.05
N GLU A 459 -33.96 -7.69 -1.74
CA GLU A 459 -32.71 -8.17 -1.14
C GLU A 459 -32.42 -9.63 -1.48
N GLN A 460 -33.45 -10.50 -1.49
CA GLN A 460 -33.30 -11.88 -1.96
C GLN A 460 -32.85 -11.95 -3.42
N GLY A 461 -33.35 -11.05 -4.27
CA GLY A 461 -32.88 -10.92 -5.64
C GLY A 461 -31.41 -10.50 -5.74
N LEU A 462 -30.99 -9.53 -4.92
CA LEU A 462 -29.58 -9.10 -4.86
C LEU A 462 -28.66 -10.24 -4.39
N MET A 463 -29.08 -10.97 -3.36
CA MET A 463 -28.32 -12.07 -2.77
C MET A 463 -28.22 -13.30 -3.68
N ALA A 464 -29.15 -13.50 -4.62
CA ALA A 464 -29.07 -14.60 -5.58
C ALA A 464 -27.82 -14.55 -6.47
N GLY A 465 -27.19 -13.37 -6.59
CA GLY A 465 -25.93 -13.14 -7.30
C GLY A 465 -24.69 -13.04 -6.39
N ASP A 466 -24.82 -13.25 -5.08
CA ASP A 466 -23.69 -13.15 -4.14
C ASP A 466 -22.95 -14.48 -4.02
N SER A 467 -21.63 -14.45 -4.16
CA SER A 467 -20.77 -15.55 -3.72
C SER A 467 -19.37 -15.07 -3.33
N LEU A 468 -18.88 -15.55 -2.19
CA LEU A 468 -17.55 -15.24 -1.68
C LEU A 468 -16.42 -15.93 -2.46
N ASP A 469 -16.71 -17.05 -3.14
CA ASP A 469 -15.74 -17.78 -3.96
C ASP A 469 -15.70 -17.29 -5.43
N GLY A 470 -16.48 -16.26 -5.77
CA GLY A 470 -16.58 -15.71 -7.12
C GLY A 470 -17.46 -16.51 -8.09
N SER A 471 -18.09 -17.61 -7.66
CA SER A 471 -18.93 -18.44 -8.54
C SER A 471 -20.20 -17.73 -9.03
N ALA A 472 -20.71 -16.76 -8.26
CA ALA A 472 -21.85 -15.92 -8.65
C ALA A 472 -21.43 -14.65 -9.42
N GLY A 473 -20.13 -14.31 -9.37
CA GLY A 473 -19.53 -13.26 -10.16
C GLY A 473 -18.16 -12.83 -9.65
N SER A 474 -17.30 -12.40 -10.56
CA SER A 474 -15.95 -11.97 -10.23
C SER A 474 -15.36 -11.09 -11.32
N LEU A 475 -14.42 -10.24 -10.94
CA LEU A 475 -13.55 -9.53 -11.85
C LEU A 475 -12.12 -10.07 -11.71
N GLN A 476 -11.64 -10.75 -12.75
CA GLN A 476 -10.24 -11.10 -12.86
C GLN A 476 -9.44 -9.87 -13.30
N ILE A 477 -8.35 -9.56 -12.60
CA ILE A 477 -7.49 -8.39 -12.85
C ILE A 477 -6.06 -8.87 -13.11
N GLY A 478 -5.44 -8.35 -14.16
CA GLY A 478 -4.01 -8.43 -14.43
C GLY A 478 -3.49 -7.06 -14.89
N ALA A 479 -2.72 -6.39 -14.05
CA ALA A 479 -2.13 -5.09 -14.30
C ALA A 479 -0.61 -5.20 -14.45
N SER A 480 -0.05 -4.36 -15.32
CA SER A 480 1.39 -4.17 -15.49
C SER A 480 1.66 -2.68 -15.60
N ALA A 481 2.45 -2.15 -14.66
CA ALA A 481 2.74 -0.73 -14.58
C ALA A 481 4.22 -0.48 -14.32
N ALA A 482 4.77 0.54 -14.97
CA ALA A 482 6.07 1.08 -14.58
C ALA A 482 5.92 1.77 -13.22
N ALA A 483 6.90 1.56 -12.34
CA ALA A 483 6.93 2.12 -11.01
C ALA A 483 8.03 3.17 -10.90
N VAL A 484 7.74 4.24 -10.16
CA VAL A 484 8.76 5.11 -9.57
C VAL A 484 9.02 4.61 -8.16
N VAL A 485 10.28 4.51 -7.75
CA VAL A 485 10.66 4.10 -6.39
C VAL A 485 11.34 5.24 -5.65
N ASP A 486 11.16 5.28 -4.33
CA ASP A 486 11.89 6.19 -3.45
C ASP A 486 13.26 5.65 -3.05
N ASN A 487 13.96 6.42 -2.20
CA ASN A 487 15.28 6.07 -1.66
C ASN A 487 15.28 4.84 -0.73
N GLU A 488 14.11 4.34 -0.34
CA GLU A 488 13.92 3.10 0.41
C GLU A 488 13.50 1.92 -0.48
N LEU A 489 13.52 2.12 -1.82
CA LEU A 489 13.07 1.15 -2.83
C LEU A 489 11.57 0.86 -2.79
N LEU A 490 10.77 1.67 -2.09
CA LEU A 490 9.33 1.51 -2.08
C LEU A 490 8.72 2.17 -3.32
N PRO A 491 7.76 1.53 -4.00
CA PRO A 491 7.07 2.15 -5.12
C PRO A 491 6.23 3.34 -4.63
N THR A 492 6.43 4.50 -5.24
CA THR A 492 5.70 5.75 -4.93
C THR A 492 4.67 6.12 -5.97
N GLU A 493 4.89 5.74 -7.23
CA GLU A 493 3.97 6.00 -8.33
C GLU A 493 3.93 4.79 -9.24
N LEU A 494 2.76 4.52 -9.84
CA LEU A 494 2.58 3.52 -10.89
C LEU A 494 1.89 4.15 -12.09
N ASP A 495 2.35 3.81 -13.30
CA ASP A 495 1.70 4.17 -14.55
C ASP A 495 1.79 3.01 -15.56
N GLY A 496 0.66 2.59 -16.10
CA GLY A 496 0.59 1.47 -17.01
C GLY A 496 -0.82 1.10 -17.42
N SER A 497 -1.03 -0.19 -17.65
CA SER A 497 -2.30 -0.71 -18.15
C SER A 497 -2.70 -1.98 -17.44
N TRP A 498 -3.99 -2.30 -17.51
CA TRP A 498 -4.52 -3.56 -17.02
C TRP A 498 -5.51 -4.17 -18.00
N ILE A 499 -5.66 -5.48 -17.88
CA ILE A 499 -6.65 -6.28 -18.58
C ILE A 499 -7.37 -7.17 -17.57
N GLY A 500 -8.58 -7.58 -17.91
CA GLY A 500 -9.37 -8.40 -17.04
C GLY A 500 -10.58 -9.04 -17.72
N THR A 501 -11.33 -9.76 -16.91
CA THR A 501 -12.59 -10.38 -17.34
C THR A 501 -13.60 -10.30 -16.21
N LEU A 502 -14.70 -9.60 -16.46
CA LEU A 502 -15.87 -9.61 -15.61
C LEU A 502 -16.71 -10.85 -15.93
N LYS A 503 -16.97 -11.68 -14.93
CA LYS A 503 -17.70 -12.95 -15.07
C LYS A 503 -18.99 -12.92 -14.26
N SER A 504 -20.02 -13.53 -14.83
CA SER A 504 -21.21 -14.03 -14.15
C SER A 504 -21.33 -15.55 -14.41
N PRO A 505 -22.27 -16.28 -13.81
CA PRO A 505 -22.36 -17.74 -13.98
C PRO A 505 -22.52 -18.22 -15.43
N LYS A 506 -23.03 -17.35 -16.31
CA LYS A 506 -23.36 -17.69 -17.72
C LYS A 506 -22.72 -16.77 -18.76
N HIS A 507 -22.14 -15.65 -18.35
CA HIS A 507 -21.62 -14.63 -19.26
C HIS A 507 -20.28 -14.12 -18.79
N GLU A 508 -19.47 -13.67 -19.74
CA GLU A 508 -18.19 -13.02 -19.48
C GLU A 508 -18.03 -11.80 -20.38
N CYS A 509 -17.31 -10.80 -19.89
CA CYS A 509 -17.03 -9.55 -20.56
C CYS A 509 -15.55 -9.21 -20.36
N SER A 510 -14.84 -9.00 -21.45
CA SER A 510 -13.46 -8.52 -21.41
C SER A 510 -13.43 -7.04 -21.01
N VAL A 511 -12.48 -6.68 -20.15
CA VAL A 511 -12.28 -5.31 -19.66
C VAL A 511 -10.81 -4.95 -19.75
N SER A 512 -10.54 -3.66 -19.95
CA SER A 512 -9.19 -3.11 -19.93
C SER A 512 -9.21 -1.66 -19.48
N GLY A 513 -8.03 -1.07 -19.27
CA GLY A 513 -7.88 0.37 -19.13
C GLY A 513 -6.50 0.73 -18.62
N ASP A 514 -6.33 2.01 -18.33
CA ASP A 514 -5.11 2.51 -17.69
C ASP A 514 -5.09 2.10 -16.21
N ALA A 515 -3.89 1.84 -15.70
CA ALA A 515 -3.63 1.50 -14.31
C ALA A 515 -2.65 2.52 -13.72
N THR A 516 -3.09 3.23 -12.69
CA THR A 516 -2.30 4.25 -11.99
C THR A 516 -2.24 3.94 -10.51
N GLY A 517 -1.17 4.35 -9.86
CA GLY A 517 -0.98 4.13 -8.43
C GLY A 517 -0.17 5.25 -7.80
N GLU A 518 -0.48 5.59 -6.56
CA GLU A 518 0.26 6.60 -5.79
C GLU A 518 0.47 6.10 -4.36
N ALA A 519 1.66 6.32 -3.80
CA ALA A 519 1.93 6.01 -2.41
C ALA A 519 1.05 6.84 -1.48
N ILE A 520 0.73 6.25 -0.34
CA ILE A 520 -0.03 6.93 0.69
C ILE A 520 0.94 7.86 1.44
N PRO A 521 0.68 9.17 1.51
CA PRO A 521 1.53 10.07 2.28
C PRO A 521 1.64 9.59 3.73
N PRO A 522 2.82 9.68 4.37
CA PRO A 522 2.95 9.42 5.79
C PRO A 522 2.00 10.36 6.55
N GLY A 523 1.09 9.76 7.32
CA GLY A 523 0.03 10.45 8.07
C GLY A 523 0.47 11.09 9.37
#